data_AF-A0ABD0JX33-F1
#
_entry.id   AF-A0ABD0JX33-F1
#
_cell.length_a   1.000
_cell.length_b   1.000
_cell.length_c   1.000
_cell.angle_alpha   90.00
_cell.angle_beta   90.00
_cell.angle_gamma   90.00
#
_symmetry.space_group_name_H-M   'P 1'
#
loop_
_entity.id
_entity.type
_entity.pdbx_description
1 polymer ?
#
loop_
_entity_poly.entity_id
_entity_poly.type
_entity_poly.pdbx_seq_one_letter_code
_entity_poly.pdbx_strand_id
1 'polypeptide(L)'
;EFTTDLVIEQRWTDDRLKFYDLVDASFLELDTRMMTHVWVPDLYISNEKHAAFHDVTVPNRLMHLHHDGSITYKARLSVTATCYMDLQDYPIDRQLCSLFIQSFAFSTRNLVFRWAQDNAIRTNPRTPLPHFNLIRSEVDACDGNTTEGNFTCLQVDFHLERYLGFYLLHMYMPTSLVVAVSWLSFWLHPHHVAARTSLGILTVLTITTQATAAASSLPKVSYVKAIDIWMAACLFFVFGAFLQYAIVSVTSRAAAKRQARRLADRCLKSSVFDPDAFSMNNLLKEKPLYFKVEP
;
A
#
# COMPACT_ATOMS: atom_id res chain seq x y z
N GLU A 1 6.43 5.05 7.58
CA GLU A 1 6.41 5.33 9.04
C GLU A 1 5.37 4.44 9.68
N PHE A 2 5.47 4.23 10.99
CA PHE A 2 4.50 3.49 11.78
C PHE A 2 4.31 4.18 13.12
N THR A 3 3.13 4.05 13.70
CA THR A 3 2.80 4.58 15.03
C THR A 3 2.57 3.42 15.97
N THR A 4 3.14 3.52 17.16
CA THR A 4 2.98 2.52 18.22
C THR A 4 2.73 3.19 19.55
N ASP A 5 1.84 2.60 20.34
CA ASP A 5 1.61 2.96 21.73
C ASP A 5 2.40 1.98 22.59
N LEU A 6 3.32 2.52 23.39
CA LEU A 6 4.22 1.70 24.19
C LEU A 6 4.31 2.22 25.63
N VAL A 7 4.67 1.32 26.53
CA VAL A 7 5.03 1.64 27.92
C VAL A 7 6.50 1.29 28.06
N ILE A 8 7.34 2.31 28.24
CA ILE A 8 8.76 2.11 28.52
C ILE A 8 8.90 1.92 30.02
N GLU A 9 9.54 0.83 30.42
CA GLU A 9 9.96 0.57 31.79
C GLU A 9 11.48 0.63 31.88
N GLN A 10 11.99 1.50 32.73
CA GLN A 10 13.41 1.67 33.02
C GLN A 10 13.68 1.27 34.47
N ARG A 11 14.79 0.60 34.71
CA ARG A 11 15.25 0.25 36.06
C ARG A 11 16.72 0.61 36.22
N TRP A 12 17.04 1.34 37.27
CA TRP A 12 18.42 1.67 37.64
C TRP A 12 18.55 1.76 39.16
N THR A 13 19.77 1.89 39.66
CA THR A 13 20.05 2.03 41.10
C THR A 13 20.71 3.38 41.34
N ASP A 14 20.21 4.13 42.33
CA ASP A 14 20.80 5.38 42.79
C ASP A 14 21.05 5.30 44.31
N ASP A 15 22.33 5.18 44.68
CA ASP A 15 22.75 5.04 46.08
C ASP A 15 22.37 6.24 46.95
N ARG A 16 22.14 7.42 46.36
CA ARG A 16 21.77 8.65 47.08
C ARG A 16 20.33 8.60 47.62
N LEU A 17 19.51 7.70 47.08
CA LEU A 17 18.09 7.56 47.39
C LEU A 17 17.78 6.33 48.26
N LYS A 18 18.82 5.69 48.81
CA LYS A 18 18.67 4.63 49.81
C LYS A 18 18.04 5.16 51.08
N PHE A 19 17.04 4.43 51.59
CA PHE A 19 16.33 4.80 52.81
C PHE A 19 16.10 3.56 53.67
N TYR A 20 16.45 3.66 54.95
CA TYR A 20 16.31 2.58 55.93
C TYR A 20 15.26 2.98 56.97
N ASP A 21 14.46 2.02 57.44
CA ASP A 21 13.59 2.13 58.62
C ASP A 21 12.52 3.24 58.62
N LEU A 22 12.19 3.83 57.46
CA LEU A 22 11.22 4.93 57.36
C LEU A 22 9.78 4.46 57.08
N VAL A 23 9.58 3.33 56.41
CA VAL A 23 8.26 2.81 56.00
C VAL A 23 8.29 1.28 55.97
N ASP A 24 7.23 0.62 56.45
CA ASP A 24 7.05 -0.85 56.42
C ASP A 24 6.65 -1.40 55.02
N ALA A 25 6.81 -0.57 53.99
CA ALA A 25 6.43 -0.88 52.61
C ALA A 25 7.67 -1.12 51.76
N SER A 26 7.70 -2.23 51.03
CA SER A 26 8.84 -2.64 50.18
C SER A 26 9.30 -1.63 49.12
N PHE A 27 8.46 -0.66 48.78
CA PHE A 27 8.76 0.47 47.89
C PHE A 27 7.88 1.68 48.22
N LEU A 28 8.37 2.86 47.86
CA LEU A 28 7.64 4.12 47.92
C LEU A 28 7.14 4.48 46.52
N GLU A 29 5.84 4.74 46.38
CA GLU A 29 5.24 5.27 45.16
C GLU A 29 5.39 6.79 45.14
N LEU A 30 6.17 7.33 44.19
CA LEU A 30 6.35 8.77 44.08
C LEU A 30 5.26 9.39 43.21
N ASP A 31 4.72 10.52 43.68
CA ASP A 31 3.91 11.39 42.84
C ASP A 31 4.74 12.04 41.73
N THR A 32 4.11 12.33 40.60
CA THR A 32 4.71 12.97 39.42
C THR A 32 5.46 14.27 39.72
N ARG A 33 5.05 15.05 40.73
CA ARG A 33 5.75 16.27 41.16
C ARG A 33 7.11 15.96 41.78
N MET A 34 7.17 14.93 42.64
CA MET A 34 8.42 14.50 43.26
C MET A 34 9.40 13.87 42.26
N MET A 35 8.88 13.21 41.21
CA MET A 35 9.72 12.64 40.14
C MET A 35 10.62 13.69 39.47
N THR A 36 10.24 14.98 39.47
CA THR A 36 11.05 16.05 38.87
C THR A 36 12.35 16.34 39.62
N HIS A 37 12.47 15.87 40.87
CA HIS A 37 13.66 16.02 41.69
C HIS A 37 14.56 14.78 41.67
N VAL A 38 14.13 13.71 41.00
CA VAL A 38 14.90 12.47 40.84
C VAL A 38 15.51 12.47 39.45
N TRP A 39 16.78 12.12 39.35
CA TRP A 39 17.44 11.97 38.05
C TRP A 39 16.86 10.77 37.30
N VAL A 40 16.49 10.97 36.03
CA VAL A 40 15.98 9.92 35.13
C VAL A 40 16.90 9.85 33.90
N PRO A 41 17.28 8.64 33.43
CA PRO A 41 18.09 8.49 32.22
C PRO A 41 17.45 9.17 30.99
N ASP A 42 18.30 9.78 30.16
CA ASP A 42 17.93 10.60 29.00
C ASP A 42 17.68 9.76 27.73
N LEU A 43 16.76 8.81 27.85
CA LEU A 43 16.33 7.95 26.76
C LEU A 43 15.63 8.77 25.67
N TYR A 44 16.13 8.68 24.44
CA TYR A 44 15.48 9.22 23.24
C TYR A 44 15.35 8.15 22.14
N ILE A 45 14.42 8.33 21.19
CA ILE A 45 14.17 7.36 20.11
C ILE A 45 14.71 7.91 18.80
N SER A 46 15.90 7.49 18.38
CA SER A 46 16.63 8.22 17.32
C SER A 46 15.93 8.28 15.96
N ASN A 47 15.01 7.35 15.67
CA ASN A 47 14.23 7.32 14.43
C ASN A 47 12.79 7.85 14.58
N GLU A 48 12.50 8.54 15.68
CA GLU A 48 11.23 9.24 15.93
C GLU A 48 11.01 10.39 14.93
N LYS A 49 9.75 10.58 14.52
CA LYS A 49 9.30 11.82 13.85
C LYS A 49 8.42 12.65 14.77
N HIS A 50 7.60 11.97 15.56
CA HIS A 50 6.70 12.57 16.51
C HIS A 50 6.51 11.62 17.68
N ALA A 51 6.53 12.14 18.90
CA ALA A 51 6.26 11.37 20.10
C ALA A 51 5.49 12.24 21.10
N ALA A 52 4.57 11.62 21.84
CA ALA A 52 3.78 12.28 22.86
C ALA A 52 3.67 11.41 24.11
N PHE A 53 3.84 12.02 25.27
CA PHE A 53 3.46 11.39 26.53
C PHE A 53 1.94 11.47 26.71
N HIS A 54 1.34 10.44 27.27
CA HIS A 54 -0.08 10.49 27.65
C HIS A 54 -0.24 11.15 29.03
N ASP A 55 -1.16 12.11 29.13
CA ASP A 55 -1.35 12.99 30.30
C ASP A 55 -2.78 13.07 30.82
N VAL A 56 -3.71 12.29 30.24
CA VAL A 56 -5.10 12.26 30.67
C VAL A 56 -5.36 11.07 31.62
N THR A 57 -5.97 11.28 32.80
CA THR A 57 -6.31 12.56 33.45
C THR A 57 -5.12 13.19 34.21
N VAL A 58 -4.04 12.44 34.37
CA VAL A 58 -2.76 12.86 34.95
C VAL A 58 -1.62 12.30 34.08
N PRO A 59 -0.39 12.86 34.15
CA PRO A 59 0.77 12.31 33.46
C PRO A 59 0.92 10.81 33.76
N ASN A 60 0.85 9.98 32.73
CA ASN A 60 0.94 8.52 32.83
C ASN A 60 2.39 8.08 33.02
N ARG A 61 2.93 8.44 34.19
CA ARG A 61 4.26 8.12 34.68
C ARG A 61 4.15 7.50 36.05
N LEU A 62 5.00 6.53 36.33
CA LEU A 62 5.08 5.84 37.60
C LEU A 62 6.55 5.73 38.00
N MET A 63 6.86 5.99 39.27
CA MET A 63 8.20 5.83 39.81
C MET A 63 8.09 5.15 41.19
N HIS A 64 8.68 3.96 41.30
CA HIS A 64 8.79 3.23 42.56
C HIS A 64 10.23 3.30 43.03
N LEU A 65 10.44 3.77 44.26
CA LEU A 65 11.74 3.80 44.92
C LEU A 65 11.80 2.70 45.98
N HIS A 66 12.74 1.78 45.85
CA HIS A 66 12.97 0.70 46.79
C HIS A 66 14.02 1.08 47.85
N HIS A 67 14.00 0.39 48.99
CA HIS A 67 14.92 0.65 50.11
C HIS A 67 16.41 0.58 49.74
N ASP A 68 16.75 -0.29 48.80
CA ASP A 68 18.12 -0.50 48.30
C ASP A 68 18.57 0.58 47.30
N GLY A 69 17.73 1.60 47.05
CA GLY A 69 17.99 2.65 46.08
C GLY A 69 17.69 2.24 44.64
N SER A 70 17.14 1.05 44.41
CA SER A 70 16.65 0.68 43.08
C SER A 70 15.38 1.46 42.74
N ILE A 71 15.29 1.91 41.49
CA ILE A 71 14.22 2.76 40.98
C ILE A 71 13.61 2.08 39.78
N THR A 72 12.30 1.92 39.80
CA THR A 72 11.52 1.50 38.63
C THR A 72 10.73 2.69 38.12
N TYR A 73 11.03 3.13 36.90
CA TYR A 73 10.30 4.20 36.22
C TYR A 73 9.52 3.64 35.04
N LYS A 74 8.26 4.01 34.90
CA LYS A 74 7.43 3.67 33.75
C LYS A 74 6.84 4.93 33.14
N ALA A 75 6.79 4.98 31.82
CA ALA A 75 6.11 6.05 31.11
C ALA A 75 5.35 5.47 29.90
N ARG A 76 4.11 5.92 29.70
CA ARG A 76 3.32 5.59 28.51
C ARG A 76 3.53 6.66 27.45
N LEU A 77 3.88 6.25 26.23
CA LEU A 77 4.11 7.13 25.09
C LEU A 77 3.43 6.60 23.83
N SER A 78 2.97 7.52 22.98
CA SER A 78 2.68 7.25 21.57
C SER A 78 3.86 7.73 20.75
N VAL A 79 4.42 6.87 19.90
CA VAL A 79 5.60 7.17 19.09
C VAL A 79 5.30 6.86 17.62
N THR A 80 5.51 7.86 16.76
CA THR A 80 5.54 7.69 15.31
C THR A 80 6.98 7.68 14.86
N ALA A 81 7.44 6.52 14.39
CA ALA A 81 8.81 6.28 13.98
C ALA A 81 8.94 6.04 12.48
N THR A 82 10.11 6.36 11.95
CA THR A 82 10.47 6.06 10.57
C THR A 82 10.69 4.56 10.39
N CYS A 83 10.14 4.03 9.31
CA CYS A 83 10.36 2.65 8.87
C CYS A 83 10.53 2.67 7.36
N TYR A 84 11.65 2.11 6.92
CA TYR A 84 12.00 1.97 5.51
C TYR A 84 11.39 0.66 5.01
N MET A 85 10.30 0.78 4.25
CA MET A 85 9.59 -0.38 3.71
C MET A 85 10.12 -0.74 2.33
N ASP A 86 10.32 -2.03 2.08
CA ASP A 86 10.58 -2.55 0.73
C ASP A 86 9.27 -3.05 0.12
N LEU A 87 8.78 -2.34 -0.90
CA LEU A 87 7.48 -2.59 -1.52
C LEU A 87 7.59 -3.34 -2.85
N GLN A 88 8.75 -3.91 -3.18
CA GLN A 88 8.94 -4.67 -4.43
C GLN A 88 7.90 -5.77 -4.58
N ASP A 89 7.61 -6.52 -3.52
CA ASP A 89 6.64 -7.62 -3.54
C ASP A 89 5.21 -7.20 -3.18
N TYR A 90 4.92 -5.90 -3.13
CA TYR A 90 3.59 -5.42 -2.74
C TYR A 90 2.47 -6.00 -3.63
N PRO A 91 1.35 -6.50 -3.06
CA PRO A 91 0.97 -6.49 -1.63
C PRO A 91 1.31 -7.78 -0.85
N ILE A 92 2.14 -8.67 -1.41
CA ILE A 92 2.60 -9.92 -0.79
C ILE A 92 3.97 -9.67 -0.14
N ASP A 93 4.05 -8.60 0.64
CA ASP A 93 5.28 -8.09 1.23
C ASP A 93 5.38 -8.39 2.73
N ARG A 94 6.62 -8.53 3.21
CA ARG A 94 6.97 -8.55 4.64
C ARG A 94 7.82 -7.34 4.94
N GLN A 95 7.50 -6.65 6.04
CA GLN A 95 8.16 -5.43 6.45
C GLN A 95 8.86 -5.64 7.79
N LEU A 96 10.07 -5.10 7.89
CA LEU A 96 10.83 -5.02 9.13
C LEU A 96 10.85 -3.55 9.56
N CYS A 97 10.17 -3.23 10.65
CA CYS A 97 10.17 -1.88 11.20
C CYS A 97 10.87 -1.88 12.56
N SER A 98 11.90 -1.05 12.69
CA SER A 98 12.73 -0.99 13.89
C SER A 98 12.45 0.27 14.72
N LEU A 99 12.59 0.19 16.03
CA LEU A 99 12.75 1.34 16.94
C LEU A 99 14.14 1.33 17.52
N PHE A 100 14.79 2.48 17.53
CA PHE A 100 16.13 2.65 18.08
C PHE A 100 16.06 3.53 19.31
N ILE A 101 16.51 3.01 20.44
CA ILE A 101 16.48 3.65 21.75
C ILE A 101 17.92 3.95 22.15
N GLN A 102 18.26 5.22 22.37
CA GLN A 102 19.62 5.69 22.62
C GLN A 102 19.67 6.69 23.79
N SER A 103 20.86 6.91 24.35
CA SER A 103 21.09 8.01 25.30
C SER A 103 21.54 9.26 24.54
N PHE A 104 20.95 10.41 24.87
CA PHE A 104 21.20 11.65 24.14
C PHE A 104 22.52 12.31 24.51
N ALA A 105 22.84 12.42 25.80
CA ALA A 105 23.96 13.17 26.33
C ALA A 105 25.05 12.28 26.95
N PHE A 106 24.74 11.06 27.39
CA PHE A 106 25.69 10.22 28.12
C PHE A 106 26.31 9.14 27.21
N SER A 107 27.64 9.14 27.13
CA SER A 107 28.39 8.05 26.50
C SER A 107 28.31 6.75 27.31
N THR A 108 28.67 5.64 26.67
CA THR A 108 28.82 4.29 27.25
C THR A 108 29.71 4.22 28.49
N ARG A 109 30.55 5.23 28.76
CA ARG A 109 31.34 5.32 29.99
C ARG A 109 30.49 5.69 31.21
N ASN A 110 29.42 6.46 31.00
CA ASN A 110 28.57 6.99 32.07
C ASN A 110 27.22 6.26 32.14
N LEU A 111 26.67 5.85 30.99
CA LEU A 111 25.35 5.24 30.91
C LEU A 111 25.34 4.12 29.87
N VAL A 112 24.88 2.94 30.28
CA VAL A 112 24.74 1.76 29.40
C VAL A 112 23.34 1.21 29.55
N PHE A 113 22.61 1.13 28.43
CA PHE A 113 21.31 0.49 28.40
C PHE A 113 21.48 -1.00 28.15
N ARG A 114 20.66 -1.81 28.82
CA ARG A 114 20.61 -3.26 28.63
C ARG A 114 19.17 -3.71 28.67
N TRP A 115 18.82 -4.63 27.77
CA TRP A 115 17.54 -5.33 27.82
C TRP A 115 17.41 -6.11 29.13
N ALA A 116 16.20 -6.14 29.70
CA ALA A 116 15.90 -7.03 30.80
C ALA A 116 16.10 -8.48 30.35
N GLN A 117 16.74 -9.31 31.18
CA GLN A 117 17.03 -10.72 30.85
C GLN A 117 15.75 -11.51 30.53
N ASP A 118 14.67 -11.22 31.24
CA ASP A 118 13.37 -11.84 31.05
C ASP A 118 12.33 -10.82 30.54
N ASN A 119 11.63 -11.17 29.45
CA ASN A 119 10.53 -10.38 28.88
C ASN A 119 10.90 -8.93 28.54
N ALA A 120 12.01 -8.71 27.82
CA ALA A 120 12.43 -7.40 27.34
C ALA A 120 11.33 -6.64 26.57
N ILE A 121 10.49 -7.37 25.83
CA ILE A 121 9.29 -6.85 25.16
C ILE A 121 8.09 -7.70 25.54
N ARG A 122 6.97 -7.03 25.81
CA ARG A 122 5.66 -7.66 25.95
C ARG A 122 4.68 -7.00 25.01
N THR A 123 4.23 -7.75 24.02
CA THR A 123 3.19 -7.34 23.08
C THR A 123 1.84 -7.88 23.52
N ASN A 124 0.79 -7.08 23.36
CA ASN A 124 -0.57 -7.51 23.66
C ASN A 124 -1.13 -8.30 22.47
N PRO A 125 -1.38 -9.62 22.59
CA PRO A 125 -1.91 -10.41 21.47
C PRO A 125 -3.37 -10.03 21.13
N ARG A 126 -4.06 -9.26 21.98
CA ARG A 126 -5.46 -8.85 21.77
C ARG A 126 -5.62 -7.55 20.98
N THR A 127 -4.53 -6.94 20.52
CA THR A 127 -4.57 -5.74 19.66
C THR A 127 -4.10 -6.10 18.25
N PRO A 128 -4.93 -6.79 17.45
CA PRO A 128 -4.57 -7.08 16.07
C PRO A 128 -4.55 -5.79 15.25
N LEU A 129 -3.57 -5.70 14.35
CA LEU A 129 -3.51 -4.62 13.37
C LEU A 129 -4.47 -4.96 12.20
N PRO A 130 -5.20 -3.99 11.63
CA PRO A 130 -6.19 -4.28 10.59
C PRO A 130 -5.56 -4.64 9.23
N HIS A 131 -4.41 -4.05 8.89
CA HIS A 131 -3.75 -4.25 7.59
C HIS A 131 -2.55 -5.18 7.63
N PHE A 132 -2.00 -5.43 8.81
CA PHE A 132 -0.79 -6.22 9.01
C PHE A 132 -0.99 -7.25 10.11
N ASN A 133 -0.26 -8.35 10.01
CA ASN A 133 -0.06 -9.29 11.07
C ASN A 133 1.30 -9.04 11.69
N LEU A 134 1.37 -8.89 13.02
CA LEU A 134 2.64 -8.86 13.73
C LEU A 134 3.08 -10.30 13.98
N ILE A 135 4.04 -10.79 13.18
CA ILE A 135 4.52 -12.18 13.27
C ILE A 135 5.31 -12.37 14.56
N ARG A 136 6.27 -11.47 14.80
CA ARG A 136 7.19 -11.53 15.94
C ARG A 136 7.81 -10.16 16.22
N SER A 137 8.27 -9.98 17.44
CA SER A 137 9.09 -8.84 17.87
C SER A 137 10.41 -9.35 18.43
N GLU A 138 11.52 -8.84 17.92
CA GLU A 138 12.88 -9.20 18.36
C GLU A 138 13.56 -7.99 19.02
N VAL A 139 14.50 -8.27 19.91
CA VAL A 139 15.33 -7.25 20.56
C VAL A 139 16.78 -7.47 20.17
N ASP A 140 17.50 -6.38 19.94
CA ASP A 140 18.93 -6.43 19.70
C ASP A 140 19.64 -5.22 20.34
N ALA A 141 20.96 -5.26 20.41
CA ALA A 141 21.81 -4.14 20.79
C ALA A 141 22.51 -3.59 19.54
N CYS A 142 22.41 -2.29 19.33
CA CYS A 142 22.90 -1.59 18.13
C CYS A 142 24.04 -0.62 18.46
N ASP A 143 24.82 -0.94 19.51
CA ASP A 143 25.89 -0.06 19.99
C ASP A 143 26.82 0.34 18.84
N GLY A 144 27.00 1.64 18.66
CA GLY A 144 27.71 2.21 17.53
C GLY A 144 28.74 3.26 17.95
N ASN A 145 29.84 3.32 17.21
CA ASN A 145 30.79 4.43 17.32
C ASN A 145 30.23 5.61 16.52
N THR A 146 29.84 6.70 17.18
CA THR A 146 29.58 7.98 16.50
C THR A 146 30.85 8.83 16.54
N THR A 147 30.90 9.88 15.72
CA THR A 147 32.01 10.85 15.71
C THR A 147 32.18 11.58 17.04
N GLU A 148 31.13 11.62 17.88
CA GLU A 148 31.09 12.30 19.18
C GLU A 148 31.42 11.36 20.36
N GLY A 149 31.39 10.04 20.13
CA GLY A 149 31.71 9.03 21.13
C GLY A 149 30.93 7.74 20.94
N ASN A 150 31.15 6.77 21.82
CA ASN A 150 30.37 5.54 21.84
C ASN A 150 29.13 5.74 22.71
N PHE A 151 27.95 5.70 22.10
CA PHE A 151 26.67 5.79 22.79
C PHE A 151 25.98 4.42 22.81
N THR A 152 25.22 4.17 23.87
CA THR A 152 24.45 2.94 24.00
C THR A 152 23.22 2.97 23.09
N CYS A 153 22.91 1.84 22.46
CA CYS A 153 21.80 1.71 21.54
C CYS A 153 21.10 0.37 21.72
N LEU A 154 19.78 0.43 21.94
CA LEU A 154 18.90 -0.73 21.95
C LEU A 154 17.98 -0.67 20.74
N GLN A 155 17.77 -1.81 20.09
CA GLN A 155 16.94 -1.96 18.91
C GLN A 155 15.77 -2.89 19.19
N VAL A 156 14.58 -2.50 18.72
CA VAL A 156 13.38 -3.35 18.71
C VAL A 156 12.93 -3.54 17.28
N ASP A 157 12.81 -4.78 16.84
CA ASP A 157 12.43 -5.15 15.50
C ASP A 157 11.02 -5.74 15.44
N PHE A 158 10.12 -5.10 14.69
CA PHE A 158 8.78 -5.59 14.42
C PHE A 158 8.71 -6.23 13.04
N HIS A 159 8.45 -7.54 12.99
CA HIS A 159 8.20 -8.26 11.74
C HIS A 159 6.72 -8.23 11.42
N LEU A 160 6.37 -7.50 10.36
CA LEU A 160 5.00 -7.28 9.90
C LEU A 160 4.76 -7.98 8.57
N GLU A 161 3.61 -8.63 8.42
CA GLU A 161 3.18 -9.26 7.16
C GLU A 161 1.82 -8.71 6.74
N ARG A 162 1.65 -8.33 5.47
CA ARG A 162 0.42 -7.68 5.01
C ARG A 162 -0.71 -8.69 4.81
N TYR A 163 -1.93 -8.33 5.23
CA TYR A 163 -3.11 -9.12 4.91
C TYR A 163 -3.52 -8.93 3.44
N LEU A 164 -3.64 -10.05 2.72
CA LEU A 164 -3.86 -10.05 1.27
C LEU A 164 -5.34 -9.97 0.86
N GLY A 165 -6.28 -10.33 1.75
CA GLY A 165 -7.71 -10.51 1.40
C GLY A 165 -8.37 -9.29 0.75
N PHE A 166 -8.07 -8.09 1.24
CA PHE A 166 -8.55 -6.84 0.66
C PHE A 166 -8.10 -6.66 -0.80
N TYR A 167 -6.82 -6.89 -1.08
CA TYR A 167 -6.23 -6.72 -2.41
C TYR A 167 -6.78 -7.75 -3.41
N LEU A 168 -7.01 -8.99 -2.98
CA LEU A 168 -7.60 -10.00 -3.85
C LEU A 168 -8.99 -9.61 -4.33
N LEU A 169 -9.85 -9.16 -3.41
CA LEU A 169 -11.25 -8.84 -3.72
C LEU A 169 -11.40 -7.49 -4.45
N HIS A 170 -10.63 -6.48 -4.06
CA HIS A 170 -10.80 -5.12 -4.60
C HIS A 170 -9.88 -4.79 -5.76
N MET A 171 -8.79 -5.54 -5.97
CA MET A 171 -7.81 -5.23 -7.01
C MET A 171 -7.62 -6.38 -8.01
N TYR A 172 -7.28 -7.59 -7.55
CA TYR A 172 -7.03 -8.71 -8.46
C TYR A 172 -8.30 -9.24 -9.13
N MET A 173 -9.39 -9.41 -8.37
CA MET A 173 -10.66 -9.92 -8.92
C MET A 173 -11.26 -8.97 -9.98
N PRO A 174 -11.38 -7.64 -9.76
CA PRO A 174 -11.97 -6.75 -10.76
C PRO A 174 -11.13 -6.63 -12.02
N THR A 175 -9.80 -6.54 -11.90
CA THR A 175 -8.89 -6.46 -13.07
C THR A 175 -8.93 -7.74 -13.90
N SER A 176 -8.98 -8.91 -13.26
CA SER A 176 -9.15 -10.20 -13.94
C SER A 176 -10.47 -10.27 -14.71
N LEU A 177 -11.56 -9.80 -14.10
CA LEU A 177 -12.87 -9.74 -14.76
C LEU A 177 -12.88 -8.79 -15.95
N VAL A 178 -12.20 -7.63 -15.86
CA VAL A 178 -12.07 -6.69 -16.99
C VAL A 178 -11.30 -7.33 -18.16
N VAL A 179 -10.24 -8.09 -17.88
CA VAL A 179 -9.53 -8.86 -18.92
C VAL A 179 -10.48 -9.89 -19.55
N ALA A 180 -11.26 -10.64 -18.75
CA ALA A 180 -12.24 -11.59 -19.28
C ALA A 180 -13.33 -10.91 -20.14
N VAL A 181 -13.82 -9.73 -19.72
CA VAL A 181 -14.78 -8.92 -20.50
C VAL A 181 -14.16 -8.50 -21.83
N SER A 182 -12.87 -8.16 -21.88
CA SER A 182 -12.19 -7.81 -23.13
C SER A 182 -12.25 -8.94 -24.17
N TRP A 183 -12.25 -10.21 -23.71
CA TRP A 183 -12.35 -11.38 -24.58
C TRP A 183 -13.76 -11.61 -25.14
N LEU A 184 -14.80 -11.06 -24.52
CA LEU A 184 -16.15 -11.10 -25.09
C LEU A 184 -16.21 -10.45 -26.47
N SER A 185 -15.33 -9.47 -26.73
CA SER A 185 -15.22 -8.85 -28.05
C SER A 185 -14.95 -9.87 -29.17
N PHE A 186 -14.28 -10.99 -28.89
CA PHE A 186 -14.00 -12.03 -29.88
C PHE A 186 -15.25 -12.77 -30.34
N TRP A 187 -16.26 -12.87 -29.47
CA TRP A 187 -17.52 -13.54 -29.76
C TRP A 187 -18.52 -12.65 -30.50
N LEU A 188 -18.34 -11.32 -30.47
CA LEU A 188 -19.23 -10.40 -31.16
C LEU A 188 -18.99 -10.39 -32.68
N HIS A 189 -20.09 -10.44 -33.44
CA HIS A 189 -20.02 -10.40 -34.91
C HIS A 189 -19.30 -9.13 -35.40
N PRO A 190 -18.39 -9.22 -36.40
CA PRO A 190 -17.59 -8.08 -36.88
C PRO A 190 -18.38 -6.86 -37.37
N HIS A 191 -19.67 -7.02 -37.68
CA HIS A 191 -20.54 -5.93 -38.14
C HIS A 191 -20.97 -4.98 -37.01
N HIS A 192 -20.87 -5.38 -35.73
CA HIS A 192 -21.20 -4.52 -34.58
C HIS A 192 -19.99 -3.67 -34.14
N VAL A 193 -19.55 -2.77 -35.02
CA VAL A 193 -18.37 -1.91 -34.84
C VAL A 193 -18.46 -1.09 -33.54
N ALA A 194 -19.60 -0.42 -33.30
CA ALA A 194 -19.78 0.49 -32.16
C ALA A 194 -19.68 -0.22 -30.81
N ALA A 195 -20.26 -1.41 -30.68
CA ALA A 195 -20.23 -2.20 -29.45
C ALA A 195 -18.80 -2.65 -29.12
N ARG A 196 -18.05 -3.15 -30.13
CA ARG A 196 -16.67 -3.61 -29.96
C ARG A 196 -15.70 -2.46 -29.66
N THR A 197 -15.85 -1.32 -30.32
CA THR A 197 -15.04 -0.12 -30.02
C THR A 197 -15.30 0.39 -28.60
N SER A 198 -16.56 0.46 -28.19
CA SER A 198 -16.95 0.94 -26.87
C SER A 198 -16.39 0.03 -25.77
N LEU A 199 -16.54 -1.29 -25.91
CA LEU A 199 -16.00 -2.27 -24.96
C LEU A 199 -14.46 -2.20 -24.88
N GLY A 200 -13.76 -2.10 -26.01
CA GLY A 200 -12.30 -1.98 -26.02
C GLY A 200 -11.79 -0.71 -25.34
N ILE A 201 -12.38 0.45 -25.64
CA ILE A 201 -11.98 1.72 -25.01
C ILE A 201 -12.30 1.70 -23.51
N LEU A 202 -13.50 1.22 -23.13
CA LEU A 202 -13.94 1.17 -21.74
C LEU A 202 -13.06 0.24 -20.90
N THR A 203 -12.67 -0.92 -21.42
CA THR A 203 -11.80 -1.86 -20.70
C THR A 203 -10.39 -1.30 -20.51
N VAL A 204 -9.79 -0.65 -21.52
CA VAL A 204 -8.48 0.04 -21.39
C VAL A 204 -8.56 1.16 -20.35
N LEU A 205 -9.61 2.00 -20.43
CA LEU A 205 -9.84 3.08 -19.47
C LEU A 205 -9.99 2.53 -18.06
N THR A 206 -10.78 1.47 -17.88
CA THR A 206 -11.02 0.85 -16.57
C THR A 206 -9.75 0.32 -15.92
N ILE A 207 -8.89 -0.40 -16.67
CA ILE A 207 -7.59 -0.86 -16.15
C ILE A 207 -6.70 0.33 -15.78
N THR A 208 -6.66 1.37 -16.62
CA THR A 208 -5.85 2.57 -16.38
C THR A 208 -6.31 3.33 -15.13
N THR A 209 -7.62 3.48 -14.95
CA THR A 209 -8.22 4.09 -13.76
C THR A 209 -7.91 3.29 -12.50
N GLN A 210 -8.03 1.95 -12.55
CA GLN A 210 -7.68 1.10 -11.40
C GLN A 210 -6.19 1.13 -11.07
N ALA A 211 -5.30 1.18 -12.09
CA ALA A 211 -3.86 1.28 -11.87
C ALA A 211 -3.50 2.61 -11.18
N THR A 212 -4.16 3.69 -11.58
CA THR A 212 -3.99 5.02 -10.97
C THR A 212 -4.53 5.02 -9.53
N ALA A 213 -5.69 4.42 -9.29
CA ALA A 213 -6.27 4.29 -7.96
C ALA A 213 -5.34 3.50 -7.02
N ALA A 214 -4.79 2.37 -7.50
CA ALA A 214 -3.80 1.60 -6.75
C ALA A 214 -2.56 2.45 -6.45
N ALA A 215 -1.96 3.10 -7.44
CA ALA A 215 -0.79 3.95 -7.25
C ALA A 215 -1.04 5.12 -6.28
N SER A 216 -2.26 5.64 -6.19
CA SER A 216 -2.62 6.70 -5.24
C SER A 216 -2.71 6.25 -3.79
N SER A 217 -2.96 4.95 -3.56
CA SER A 217 -3.07 4.37 -2.21
C SER A 217 -1.73 4.00 -1.59
N LEU A 218 -0.64 4.08 -2.37
CA LEU A 218 0.71 3.81 -1.93
C LEU A 218 1.58 5.08 -1.90
N PRO A 219 2.61 5.13 -1.05
CA PRO A 219 3.66 6.13 -1.21
C PRO A 219 4.32 6.00 -2.58
N LYS A 220 4.67 7.14 -3.18
CA LYS A 220 5.36 7.18 -4.46
C LYS A 220 6.76 6.61 -4.29
N VAL A 221 6.99 5.44 -4.88
CA VAL A 221 8.30 4.79 -4.99
C VAL A 221 8.74 4.76 -6.46
N SER A 222 10.05 4.85 -6.70
CA SER A 222 10.61 4.93 -8.05
C SER A 222 10.87 3.57 -8.71
N TYR A 223 10.83 2.47 -7.95
CA TYR A 223 11.04 1.11 -8.44
C TYR A 223 9.73 0.41 -8.78
N VAL A 224 9.83 -0.67 -9.57
CA VAL A 224 8.70 -1.50 -10.01
C VAL A 224 8.23 -2.40 -8.86
N LYS A 225 6.93 -2.44 -8.64
CA LYS A 225 6.28 -3.32 -7.65
C LYS A 225 5.59 -4.50 -8.35
N ALA A 226 5.40 -5.62 -7.66
CA ALA A 226 4.69 -6.78 -8.18
C ALA A 226 3.28 -6.42 -8.71
N ILE A 227 2.60 -5.49 -8.03
CA ILE A 227 1.31 -4.99 -8.50
C ILE A 227 1.38 -4.21 -9.82
N ASP A 228 2.47 -3.46 -10.07
CA ASP A 228 2.64 -2.73 -11.32
C ASP A 228 2.80 -3.71 -12.49
N ILE A 229 3.50 -4.84 -12.26
CA ILE A 229 3.67 -5.92 -13.24
C ILE A 229 2.30 -6.55 -13.56
N TRP A 230 1.49 -6.84 -12.54
CA TRP A 230 0.12 -7.34 -12.73
C TRP A 230 -0.73 -6.39 -13.58
N MET A 231 -0.76 -5.10 -13.23
CA MET A 231 -1.54 -4.10 -13.97
C MET A 231 -1.06 -3.94 -15.41
N ALA A 232 0.26 -3.96 -15.63
CA ALA A 232 0.85 -3.91 -16.96
C ALA A 232 0.48 -5.14 -17.80
N ALA A 233 0.48 -6.33 -17.21
CA ALA A 233 0.04 -7.56 -17.88
C ALA A 233 -1.45 -7.49 -18.26
N CYS A 234 -2.32 -7.08 -17.34
CA CYS A 234 -3.75 -6.89 -17.63
C CYS A 234 -3.96 -5.86 -18.75
N LEU A 235 -3.25 -4.74 -18.72
CA LEU A 235 -3.33 -3.71 -19.75
C LEU A 235 -2.86 -4.24 -21.11
N PHE A 236 -1.78 -5.03 -21.14
CA PHE A 236 -1.28 -5.65 -22.37
C PHE A 236 -2.32 -6.58 -23.00
N PHE A 237 -2.97 -7.44 -22.21
CA PHE A 237 -4.03 -8.33 -22.72
C PHE A 237 -5.25 -7.57 -23.26
N VAL A 238 -5.71 -6.55 -22.53
CA VAL A 238 -6.86 -5.74 -22.95
C VAL A 238 -6.53 -4.94 -24.22
N PHE A 239 -5.34 -4.33 -24.28
CA PHE A 239 -4.88 -3.61 -25.46
C PHE A 239 -4.72 -4.56 -26.67
N GLY A 240 -4.19 -5.77 -26.44
CA GLY A 240 -4.09 -6.81 -27.45
C GLY A 240 -5.45 -7.20 -28.03
N ALA A 241 -6.47 -7.37 -27.18
CA ALA A 241 -7.85 -7.64 -27.63
C ALA A 241 -8.42 -6.49 -28.47
N PHE A 242 -8.16 -5.24 -28.08
CA PHE A 242 -8.59 -4.07 -28.84
C PHE A 242 -7.86 -3.95 -30.19
N LEU A 243 -6.55 -4.20 -30.22
CA LEU A 243 -5.75 -4.20 -31.44
C LEU A 243 -6.20 -5.29 -32.42
N GLN A 244 -6.49 -6.49 -31.92
CA GLN A 244 -7.05 -7.58 -32.72
C GLN A 244 -8.33 -7.14 -33.43
N TYR A 245 -9.23 -6.47 -32.71
CA TYR A 245 -10.46 -5.95 -33.31
C TYR A 245 -10.17 -4.92 -34.40
N ALA A 246 -9.23 -3.99 -34.18
CA ALA A 246 -8.85 -3.00 -35.19
C ALA A 246 -8.37 -3.69 -36.49
N ILE A 247 -7.56 -4.74 -36.37
CA ILE A 247 -7.10 -5.55 -37.50
C ILE A 247 -8.28 -6.23 -38.22
N VAL A 248 -9.19 -6.89 -37.49
CA VAL A 248 -10.37 -7.56 -38.07
C VAL A 248 -11.30 -6.55 -38.77
N SER A 249 -11.48 -5.36 -38.21
CA SER A 249 -12.31 -4.31 -38.80
C SER A 249 -11.71 -3.79 -40.13
N VAL A 250 -10.39 -3.60 -40.19
CA VAL A 250 -9.71 -3.15 -41.42
C VAL A 250 -9.77 -4.23 -42.50
N THR A 251 -9.43 -5.48 -42.16
CA THR A 251 -9.42 -6.60 -43.10
C THR A 251 -10.82 -6.93 -43.63
N SER A 252 -11.85 -6.92 -42.78
CA SER A 252 -13.25 -7.14 -43.19
C SER A 252 -13.76 -6.04 -44.12
N ARG A 253 -13.46 -4.76 -43.85
CA ARG A 253 -13.78 -3.64 -44.75
C ARG A 253 -13.05 -3.77 -46.10
N ALA A 254 -11.77 -4.15 -46.07
CA ALA A 254 -11.00 -4.36 -47.30
C ALA A 254 -11.56 -5.53 -48.13
N ALA A 255 -11.94 -6.64 -47.48
CA ALA A 255 -12.58 -7.78 -48.14
C ALA A 255 -13.93 -7.42 -48.76
N ALA A 256 -14.80 -6.72 -48.01
CA ALA A 256 -16.08 -6.23 -48.50
C ALA A 256 -15.92 -5.31 -49.72
N LYS A 257 -14.95 -4.39 -49.69
CA LYS A 257 -14.63 -3.51 -50.83
C LYS A 257 -14.14 -4.30 -52.06
N ARG A 258 -13.32 -5.34 -51.87
CA ARG A 258 -12.87 -6.23 -52.94
C ARG A 258 -14.02 -7.04 -53.55
N GLN A 259 -14.94 -7.54 -52.73
CA GLN A 259 -16.14 -8.26 -53.20
C GLN A 259 -17.06 -7.34 -53.99
N ALA A 260 -17.32 -6.12 -53.50
CA ALA A 260 -18.12 -5.12 -54.21
C ALA A 260 -17.53 -4.77 -55.58
N ARG A 261 -16.20 -4.59 -55.68
CA ARG A 261 -15.50 -4.38 -56.96
C ARG A 261 -15.66 -5.56 -57.91
N ARG A 262 -15.45 -6.80 -57.45
CA ARG A 262 -15.62 -8.01 -58.29
C ARG A 262 -17.05 -8.19 -58.79
N LEU A 263 -18.05 -7.84 -57.98
CA LEU A 263 -19.45 -7.85 -58.39
C LEU A 263 -19.74 -6.79 -59.46
N ALA A 264 -19.24 -5.56 -59.27
CA ALA A 264 -19.34 -4.50 -60.27
C ALA A 264 -18.68 -4.90 -61.61
N ASP A 265 -17.48 -5.48 -61.57
CA ASP A 265 -16.78 -5.97 -62.77
C ASP A 265 -17.56 -7.09 -63.50
N ARG A 266 -18.27 -7.97 -62.76
CA ARG A 266 -19.14 -8.99 -63.37
C ARG A 266 -20.37 -8.39 -64.01
N CYS A 267 -21.04 -7.43 -63.36
CA CYS A 267 -22.19 -6.74 -63.94
C CYS A 267 -21.81 -5.98 -65.22
N LEU A 268 -20.65 -5.32 -65.24
CA LEU A 268 -20.13 -4.63 -66.41
C LEU A 268 -19.75 -5.59 -67.56
N LYS A 269 -19.32 -6.82 -67.24
CA LYS A 269 -19.03 -7.86 -68.25
C LYS A 269 -20.28 -8.61 -68.73
N SER A 270 -21.34 -8.71 -67.94
CA SER A 270 -22.61 -9.31 -68.39
C SER A 270 -23.43 -8.35 -69.24
N SER A 271 -23.20 -7.04 -69.14
CA SER A 271 -23.72 -6.06 -70.09
C SER A 271 -22.85 -6.02 -71.35
N VAL A 272 -22.89 -7.09 -72.15
CA VAL A 272 -22.49 -7.06 -73.56
C VAL A 272 -23.75 -6.82 -74.39
N PHE A 273 -23.86 -5.57 -74.86
CA PHE A 273 -24.64 -5.04 -75.98
C PHE A 273 -26.16 -5.25 -76.00
N ASP A 274 -26.89 -4.26 -75.47
CA ASP A 274 -28.09 -3.74 -76.13
C ASP A 274 -27.96 -2.20 -76.17
N PRO A 275 -27.72 -1.59 -77.35
CA PRO A 275 -27.37 -0.18 -77.46
C PRO A 275 -28.53 0.79 -77.21
N ASP A 276 -29.73 0.30 -76.86
CA ASP A 276 -30.93 1.14 -76.69
C ASP A 276 -31.39 1.34 -75.23
N ALA A 277 -30.70 0.77 -74.23
CA ALA A 277 -31.16 0.82 -72.83
C ALA A 277 -30.51 1.90 -71.94
N PHE A 278 -29.66 2.78 -72.47
CA PHE A 278 -28.95 3.79 -71.66
C PHE A 278 -29.62 5.17 -71.72
N SER A 279 -30.72 5.35 -71.01
CA SER A 279 -31.19 6.69 -70.60
C SER A 279 -30.64 7.04 -69.22
N MET A 280 -29.65 7.93 -69.21
CA MET A 280 -28.92 8.43 -68.06
C MET A 280 -29.74 9.45 -67.23
N ASN A 281 -31.02 9.17 -66.95
CA ASN A 281 -31.92 10.08 -66.21
C ASN A 281 -32.56 9.49 -64.94
N ASN A 282 -32.26 8.24 -64.57
CA ASN A 282 -32.91 7.58 -63.43
C ASN A 282 -32.01 7.26 -62.22
N LEU A 283 -30.75 7.69 -62.20
CA LEU A 283 -29.81 7.40 -61.10
C LEU A 283 -29.58 8.56 -60.11
N LEU A 284 -30.32 9.67 -60.22
CA LEU A 284 -30.33 10.76 -59.24
C LEU A 284 -31.75 11.09 -58.76
N LYS A 285 -32.44 10.10 -58.20
CA LYS A 285 -33.55 10.37 -57.28
C LYS A 285 -33.23 9.77 -55.91
N GLU A 286 -32.86 10.65 -54.99
CA GLU A 286 -33.01 10.43 -53.56
C GLU A 286 -34.39 9.80 -53.32
N LYS A 287 -34.44 8.62 -52.70
CA LYS A 287 -35.70 8.05 -52.23
C LYS A 287 -36.02 8.68 -50.87
N PRO A 288 -37.08 9.49 -50.72
CA PRO A 288 -37.54 9.86 -49.39
C PRO A 288 -38.13 8.63 -48.68
N LEU A 289 -37.80 8.50 -47.39
CA LEU A 289 -38.47 7.57 -46.46
C LEU A 289 -39.87 8.11 -46.17
N TYR A 290 -40.91 7.34 -46.52
CA TYR A 290 -42.27 7.60 -46.06
C TYR A 290 -42.58 6.66 -44.89
N PHE A 291 -42.98 7.22 -43.75
CA PHE A 291 -43.64 6.51 -42.66
C PHE A 291 -45.13 6.78 -42.71
N LYS A 292 -45.93 5.73 -42.55
CA LYS A 292 -47.40 5.78 -42.46
C LYS A 292 -47.78 6.06 -41.01
N VAL A 293 -48.47 7.16 -40.77
CA VAL A 293 -49.14 7.44 -39.48
C VAL A 293 -50.64 7.30 -39.73
N GLU A 294 -51.29 6.39 -39.00
CA GLU A 294 -52.74 6.25 -38.95
C GLU A 294 -53.24 6.74 -37.57
N PRO A 295 -54.50 7.22 -37.48
CA PRO A 295 -55.03 7.91 -36.31
C PRO A 295 -55.20 7.03 -35.08
#